data_AF-B3TBT9-F1
#
_entry.id   AF-B3TBT9-F1
#
_cell.length_a   1.000
_cell.length_b   1.000
_cell.length_c   1.000
_cell.angle_alpha   90.00
_cell.angle_beta   90.00
_cell.angle_gamma   90.00
#
_symmetry.space_group_name_H-M   'P 1'
#
loop_
_entity.id
_entity.type
_entity.pdbx_description
1 polymer ?
#
loop_
_entity_poly.entity_id
_entity_poly.type
_entity_poly.pdbx_seq_one_letter_code
_entity_poly.pdbx_strand_id
1 'polypeptide(L)'
;MVVEHDLTLLDYVSDLIEVLYGVSSAYGIVSGVLSTKVGINVFLDGYLPSENIRFRDKKFSFDVSTTTGQFLEAETVIKYPILEKKYSAFSVTVEAGQVHKGEVLGILGANSLGKTTMMKMIANVEKPDFGSVDTKIKIAYKPQYLSNDIDIDVISVLNKANEGLVEGSQEEEQIVEPLKIKKLYNKSIKNLSGGELQKVSIVTCLLQKADLYALDEPSAFLDVEDRIAVAKFIQRFTRSYEKSAMIIDHDVQLLDLVSDSMVIFEGTPGINGHASSPLPKVESMNKFLKSLNITFRRDEKSQRPRVNKENSRLDKIQKAESNFYY
;
A
#
# COMPACT_ATOMS: atom_id res chain seq x y z
N MET A 1 3.76 -22.57 15.35
CA MET A 1 2.46 -22.08 14.84
C MET A 1 2.57 -20.57 14.74
N VAL A 2 2.41 -20.02 13.54
CA VAL A 2 2.49 -18.59 13.26
C VAL A 2 1.19 -18.21 12.54
N VAL A 3 0.58 -17.09 12.94
CA VAL A 3 -0.59 -16.53 12.26
C VAL A 3 -0.12 -15.23 11.63
N GLU A 4 -0.27 -15.12 10.30
CA GLU A 4 0.23 -13.97 9.55
C GLU A 4 -0.75 -13.50 8.49
N HIS A 5 -0.74 -12.18 8.27
CA HIS A 5 -1.49 -11.51 7.20
C HIS A 5 -0.58 -11.03 6.08
N ASP A 6 0.74 -11.11 6.22
CA ASP A 6 1.68 -10.91 5.12
C ASP A 6 1.93 -12.25 4.40
N LEU A 7 1.43 -12.36 3.16
CA LEU A 7 1.59 -13.57 2.36
C LEU A 7 3.06 -13.85 1.98
N THR A 8 3.91 -12.82 1.90
CA THR A 8 5.35 -12.97 1.62
C THR A 8 6.04 -13.63 2.78
N LEU A 9 5.80 -13.09 3.97
CA LEU A 9 6.40 -13.60 5.20
C LEU A 9 5.92 -15.03 5.44
N LEU A 10 4.61 -15.26 5.28
CA LEU A 10 4.01 -16.58 5.42
C LEU A 10 4.62 -17.61 4.45
N ASP A 11 4.83 -17.25 3.18
CA ASP A 11 5.52 -18.11 2.19
C ASP A 11 6.99 -18.37 2.53
N TYR A 12 7.66 -17.41 3.15
CA TYR A 12 9.05 -17.53 3.55
C TYR A 12 9.24 -18.43 4.78
N VAL A 13 8.41 -18.26 5.81
CA VAL A 13 8.60 -18.95 7.10
C VAL A 13 7.89 -20.29 7.21
N SER A 14 6.91 -20.57 6.35
CA SER A 14 6.03 -21.73 6.49
C SER A 14 6.30 -22.81 5.45
N ASP A 15 6.30 -24.07 5.87
CA ASP A 15 6.28 -25.24 4.96
C ASP A 15 4.85 -25.78 4.75
N LEU A 16 3.98 -25.60 5.74
CA LEU A 16 2.58 -26.02 5.76
C LEU A 16 1.69 -24.85 6.24
N ILE A 17 0.49 -24.75 5.68
CA ILE A 17 -0.48 -23.69 5.97
C ILE A 17 -1.88 -24.30 6.12
N GLU A 18 -2.65 -23.76 7.05
CA GLU A 18 -4.09 -23.97 7.18
C GLU A 18 -4.81 -22.66 6.84
N VAL A 19 -5.93 -22.75 6.11
CA VAL A 19 -6.75 -21.59 5.73
C VAL A 19 -7.91 -21.48 6.69
N LEU A 20 -8.03 -20.33 7.36
CA LEU A 20 -9.19 -19.99 8.18
C LEU A 20 -10.21 -19.25 7.32
N TYR A 21 -11.45 -19.74 7.27
CA TYR A 21 -12.54 -19.15 6.49
C TYR A 21 -13.87 -19.19 7.26
N GLY A 22 -14.82 -18.32 6.90
CA GLY A 22 -16.11 -18.24 7.57
C GLY A 22 -16.76 -16.87 7.43
N VAL A 23 -17.63 -16.52 8.38
CA VAL A 23 -18.28 -15.22 8.43
C VAL A 23 -17.78 -14.47 9.66
N SER A 24 -17.15 -13.31 9.44
CA SER A 24 -16.60 -12.47 10.50
C SER A 24 -17.62 -12.24 11.62
N SER A 25 -17.18 -12.43 12.86
CA SER A 25 -18.03 -12.31 14.07
C SER A 25 -19.19 -13.30 14.18
N ALA A 26 -19.29 -14.31 13.30
CA ALA A 26 -20.29 -15.36 13.38
C ALA A 26 -19.67 -16.76 13.57
N TYR A 27 -18.80 -17.20 12.66
CA TYR A 27 -18.12 -18.49 12.76
C TYR A 27 -16.83 -18.53 11.94
N GLY A 28 -15.93 -19.45 12.27
CA GLY A 28 -14.71 -19.74 11.53
C GLY A 28 -14.44 -21.24 11.46
N ILE A 29 -13.95 -21.70 10.31
CA ILE A 29 -13.59 -23.08 10.00
C ILE A 29 -12.12 -23.09 9.59
N VAL A 30 -11.38 -24.10 10.04
CA VAL A 30 -9.98 -24.33 9.68
C VAL A 30 -9.95 -25.43 8.62
N SER A 31 -9.29 -25.17 7.50
CA SER A 31 -9.11 -26.17 6.45
C SER A 31 -8.21 -27.33 6.90
N GLY A 32 -8.18 -28.40 6.11
CA GLY A 32 -7.07 -29.36 6.19
C GLY A 32 -5.70 -28.71 5.95
N VAL A 33 -4.63 -29.41 6.37
CA VAL A 33 -3.24 -28.95 6.19
C VAL A 33 -2.86 -28.98 4.70
N LEU A 34 -2.39 -27.85 4.18
CA LEU A 34 -1.96 -27.68 2.80
C LEU A 34 -0.47 -27.33 2.74
N SER A 35 0.21 -27.69 1.64
CA SER A 35 1.54 -27.12 1.37
C SER A 35 1.42 -25.61 1.16
N THR A 36 2.46 -24.85 1.54
CA THR A 36 2.44 -23.37 1.48
C THR A 36 2.01 -22.80 0.13
N LYS A 37 2.53 -23.33 -0.99
CA LYS A 37 2.15 -22.89 -2.35
C LYS A 37 0.65 -23.12 -2.62
N VAL A 38 0.13 -24.29 -2.23
CA VAL A 38 -1.27 -24.66 -2.47
C VAL A 38 -2.20 -23.84 -1.58
N GLY A 39 -1.89 -23.72 -0.29
CA GLY A 39 -2.70 -22.98 0.69
C GLY A 39 -2.89 -21.52 0.30
N ILE A 40 -1.80 -20.82 -0.05
CA ILE A 40 -1.89 -19.41 -0.47
C ILE A 40 -2.70 -19.26 -1.77
N ASN A 41 -2.48 -20.15 -2.76
CA ASN A 41 -3.21 -20.06 -4.03
C ASN A 41 -4.71 -20.35 -3.85
N VAL A 42 -5.07 -21.32 -3.00
CA VAL A 42 -6.46 -21.60 -2.61
C VAL A 42 -7.09 -20.41 -1.90
N PHE A 43 -6.36 -19.77 -0.99
CA PHE A 43 -6.79 -18.55 -0.31
C PHE A 43 -7.11 -17.43 -1.32
N LEU A 44 -6.20 -17.19 -2.26
CA LEU A 44 -6.35 -16.18 -3.31
C LEU A 44 -7.46 -16.51 -4.32
N ASP A 45 -7.69 -17.79 -4.62
CA ASP A 45 -8.77 -18.24 -5.50
C ASP A 45 -10.16 -18.13 -4.86
N GLY A 46 -10.23 -18.16 -3.52
CA GLY A 46 -11.50 -18.12 -2.78
C GLY A 46 -12.25 -19.45 -2.73
N TYR A 47 -11.58 -20.56 -3.10
CA TYR A 47 -12.20 -21.87 -3.26
C TYR A 47 -11.25 -22.99 -2.81
N LEU A 48 -11.71 -23.79 -1.84
CA LEU A 48 -11.05 -24.98 -1.30
C LEU A 48 -11.54 -26.23 -2.04
N PRO A 49 -10.74 -26.82 -2.95
CA PRO A 49 -11.19 -27.95 -3.77
C PRO A 49 -11.37 -29.24 -2.98
N SER A 50 -10.53 -29.48 -1.96
CA SER A 50 -10.57 -30.68 -1.12
C SER A 50 -11.86 -30.81 -0.31
N GLU A 51 -12.44 -29.68 0.06
CA GLU A 51 -13.66 -29.59 0.85
C GLU A 51 -14.88 -29.20 -0.01
N ASN A 52 -14.67 -28.91 -1.30
CA ASN A 52 -15.68 -28.40 -2.23
C ASN A 52 -16.40 -27.14 -1.71
N ILE A 53 -15.65 -26.23 -1.07
CA ILE A 53 -16.19 -25.02 -0.44
C ILE A 53 -15.65 -23.77 -1.14
N ARG A 54 -16.57 -22.92 -1.60
CA ARG A 54 -16.27 -21.54 -2.01
C ARG A 54 -16.55 -20.61 -0.84
N PHE A 55 -15.49 -20.07 -0.25
CA PHE A 55 -15.61 -19.09 0.84
C PHE A 55 -15.53 -17.64 0.32
N ARG A 56 -15.23 -17.45 -0.98
CA ARG A 56 -15.23 -16.13 -1.62
C ARG A 56 -15.60 -16.19 -3.10
N ASP A 57 -16.41 -15.23 -3.54
CA ASP A 57 -16.94 -15.18 -4.92
C ASP A 57 -15.92 -14.69 -5.93
N LYS A 58 -15.10 -13.70 -5.55
CA LYS A 58 -14.10 -13.09 -6.41
C LYS A 58 -12.73 -13.69 -6.10
N LYS A 59 -11.96 -14.00 -7.14
CA LYS A 59 -10.53 -14.33 -7.01
C LYS A 59 -9.69 -13.06 -6.85
N PHE A 60 -8.57 -13.16 -6.16
CA PHE A 60 -7.51 -12.16 -6.19
C PHE A 60 -6.37 -12.63 -7.08
N SER A 61 -6.15 -11.90 -8.16
CA SER A 61 -4.95 -11.98 -9.01
C SER A 61 -4.02 -10.80 -8.71
N PHE A 62 -2.72 -11.02 -8.80
CA PHE A 62 -1.74 -9.94 -8.83
C PHE A 62 -1.44 -9.64 -10.30
N ASP A 63 -2.43 -9.10 -11.01
CA ASP A 63 -2.23 -8.71 -12.40
C ASP A 63 -1.21 -7.58 -12.42
N VAL A 64 -0.07 -7.83 -13.07
CA VAL A 64 1.02 -6.85 -13.16
C VAL A 64 0.47 -5.61 -13.85
N SER A 65 0.61 -4.44 -13.21
CA SER A 65 0.37 -3.18 -13.91
C SER A 65 1.40 -3.05 -15.03
N THR A 66 1.00 -3.32 -16.27
CA THR A 66 1.85 -3.28 -17.47
C THR A 66 2.15 -1.84 -17.94
N THR A 67 1.96 -0.85 -17.07
CA THR A 67 2.08 0.58 -17.39
C THR A 67 3.49 1.14 -17.19
N THR A 68 4.50 0.28 -17.11
CA THR A 68 5.91 0.67 -17.03
C THR A 68 6.25 1.58 -18.22
N GLY A 69 6.42 2.88 -17.97
CA GLY A 69 6.83 3.88 -18.97
C GLY A 69 5.73 4.75 -19.59
N GLN A 70 4.43 4.51 -19.33
CA GLN A 70 3.36 5.35 -19.91
C GLN A 70 3.30 6.77 -19.33
N PHE A 71 3.84 6.98 -18.12
CA PHE A 71 3.76 8.27 -17.44
C PHE A 71 4.88 9.25 -17.80
N LEU A 72 5.90 8.83 -18.55
CA LEU A 72 7.00 9.72 -18.96
C LEU A 72 6.53 10.88 -19.85
N GLU A 73 5.40 10.71 -20.55
CA GLU A 73 4.75 11.75 -21.37
C GLU A 73 3.56 12.41 -20.67
N ALA A 74 3.21 11.99 -19.46
CA ALA A 74 2.07 12.52 -18.73
C ALA A 74 2.42 13.87 -18.05
N GLU A 75 1.40 14.70 -17.87
CA GLU A 75 1.54 15.99 -17.18
C GLU A 75 2.03 15.79 -15.74
N THR A 76 3.00 16.60 -15.31
CA THR A 76 3.52 16.57 -13.94
C THR A 76 2.50 17.18 -12.98
N VAL A 77 2.05 16.40 -11.99
CA VAL A 77 1.16 16.88 -10.92
C VAL A 77 1.94 17.68 -9.91
N ILE A 78 3.10 17.17 -9.48
CA ILE A 78 3.96 17.85 -8.51
C ILE A 78 5.43 17.65 -8.88
N LYS A 79 6.21 18.72 -8.71
CA LYS A 79 7.67 18.69 -8.77
C LYS A 79 8.20 19.26 -7.46
N TYR A 80 9.13 18.54 -6.84
CA TYR A 80 9.78 18.97 -5.62
C TYR A 80 11.29 19.07 -5.84
N PRO A 81 11.95 20.15 -5.36
CA PRO A 81 13.40 20.26 -5.41
C PRO A 81 14.03 19.32 -4.36
N ILE A 82 15.34 19.42 -4.18
CA ILE A 82 15.99 18.79 -3.04
C ILE A 82 15.38 19.35 -1.76
N LEU A 83 14.94 18.46 -0.86
CA LEU A 83 14.41 18.82 0.45
C LEU A 83 15.33 18.29 1.54
N GLU A 84 15.61 19.10 2.57
CA GLU A 84 16.28 18.62 3.77
C GLU A 84 15.46 18.93 5.02
N LYS A 85 15.49 18.01 5.98
CA LYS A 85 14.98 18.23 7.33
C LYS A 85 15.97 17.71 8.36
N LYS A 86 16.27 18.53 9.37
CA LYS A 86 17.18 18.21 10.46
C LYS A 86 16.44 18.37 11.78
N TYR A 87 16.37 17.26 12.51
CA TYR A 87 16.00 17.23 13.92
C TYR A 87 17.26 17.14 14.78
N SER A 88 17.10 17.17 16.09
CA SER A 88 18.22 17.10 17.05
C SER A 88 19.10 15.85 16.89
N ALA A 89 18.50 14.69 16.59
CA ALA A 89 19.21 13.41 16.49
C ALA A 89 19.13 12.76 15.09
N PHE A 90 18.33 13.29 14.19
CA PHE A 90 18.01 12.68 12.89
C PHE A 90 18.03 13.71 11.78
N SER A 91 18.54 13.34 10.60
CA SER A 91 18.47 14.17 9.40
C SER A 91 17.99 13.37 8.19
N VAL A 92 17.19 14.00 7.33
CA VAL A 92 16.75 13.39 6.07
C VAL A 92 17.02 14.33 4.92
N THR A 93 17.61 13.79 3.85
CA THR A 93 17.80 14.47 2.56
C THR A 93 16.97 13.73 1.52
N VAL A 94 16.19 14.48 0.75
CA VAL A 94 15.34 13.96 -0.32
C VAL A 94 15.83 14.57 -1.62
N GLU A 95 16.26 13.73 -2.56
CA GLU A 95 16.63 14.20 -3.90
C GLU A 95 15.44 14.83 -4.63
N ALA A 96 15.71 15.71 -5.59
CA ALA A 96 14.66 16.30 -6.40
C ALA A 96 13.90 15.22 -7.19
N GLY A 97 12.59 15.39 -7.33
CA GLY A 97 11.73 14.43 -7.99
C GLY A 97 10.45 15.04 -8.52
N GLN A 98 9.70 14.22 -9.25
CA GLN A 98 8.41 14.60 -9.81
C GLN A 98 7.45 13.42 -9.82
N VAL A 99 6.16 13.73 -9.71
CA VAL A 99 5.07 12.75 -9.81
C VAL A 99 4.12 13.20 -10.91
N HIS A 100 3.78 12.29 -11.80
CA HIS A 100 2.95 12.52 -12.98
C HIS A 100 1.50 12.18 -12.69
N LYS A 101 0.60 12.71 -13.52
CA LYS A 101 -0.84 12.48 -13.42
C LYS A 101 -1.18 11.01 -13.60
N GLY A 102 -1.99 10.45 -12.69
CA GLY A 102 -2.39 9.04 -12.72
C GLY A 102 -1.33 8.07 -12.16
N GLU A 103 -0.15 8.57 -11.78
CA GLU A 103 0.95 7.78 -11.24
C GLU A 103 0.74 7.48 -9.76
N VAL A 104 1.06 6.25 -9.36
CA VAL A 104 1.22 5.87 -7.96
C VAL A 104 2.72 5.77 -7.63
N LEU A 105 3.21 6.70 -6.81
CA LEU A 105 4.58 6.71 -6.29
C LEU A 105 4.64 5.92 -4.97
N GLY A 106 5.31 4.77 -5.00
CA GLY A 106 5.62 3.98 -3.80
C GLY A 106 6.84 4.52 -3.06
N ILE A 107 6.85 4.43 -1.73
CA ILE A 107 8.02 4.80 -0.91
C ILE A 107 8.48 3.58 -0.13
N LEU A 108 9.71 3.15 -0.38
CA LEU A 108 10.35 1.98 0.21
C LEU A 108 11.51 2.36 1.11
N GLY A 109 11.77 1.54 2.13
CA GLY A 109 12.95 1.64 2.98
C GLY A 109 12.67 1.19 4.41
N ALA A 110 13.73 1.03 5.21
CA ALA A 110 13.61 0.66 6.62
C ALA A 110 12.89 1.75 7.45
N ASN A 111 12.44 1.36 8.65
CA ASN A 111 11.82 2.31 9.57
C ASN A 111 12.83 3.31 10.09
N SER A 112 12.32 4.50 10.46
CA SER A 112 13.15 5.59 10.99
C SER A 112 14.21 6.13 10.01
N LEU A 113 13.98 5.99 8.69
CA LEU A 113 14.76 6.65 7.64
C LEU A 113 14.12 7.95 7.13
N GLY A 114 12.98 8.39 7.69
CA GLY A 114 12.35 9.66 7.32
C GLY A 114 11.31 9.58 6.19
N LYS A 115 10.77 8.39 5.88
CA LYS A 115 9.67 8.21 4.91
C LYS A 115 8.47 9.12 5.20
N THR A 116 7.93 9.02 6.42
CA THR A 116 6.83 9.87 6.90
C THR A 116 7.21 11.35 6.91
N THR A 117 8.47 11.69 7.22
CA THR A 117 8.95 13.08 7.17
C THR A 117 8.91 13.63 5.74
N MET A 118 9.36 12.87 4.73
CA MET A 118 9.24 13.26 3.32
C MET A 118 7.78 13.48 2.94
N MET A 119 6.88 12.55 3.29
CA MET A 119 5.46 12.68 2.98
C MET A 119 4.84 13.92 3.64
N LYS A 120 5.16 14.20 4.90
CA LYS A 120 4.72 15.41 5.61
C LYS A 120 5.26 16.69 4.99
N MET A 121 6.51 16.69 4.53
CA MET A 121 7.10 17.82 3.81
C MET A 121 6.38 18.10 2.49
N ILE A 122 6.11 17.04 1.72
CA ILE A 122 5.40 17.16 0.44
C ILE A 122 3.95 17.57 0.66
N ALA A 123 3.27 17.02 1.67
CA ALA A 123 1.91 17.40 2.03
C ALA A 123 1.80 18.76 2.75
N ASN A 124 2.89 19.53 2.86
CA ASN A 124 2.96 20.81 3.57
C ASN A 124 2.49 20.76 5.04
N VAL A 125 2.47 19.57 5.65
CA VAL A 125 2.19 19.37 7.08
C VAL A 125 3.38 19.79 7.93
N GLU A 126 4.58 19.61 7.40
CA GLU A 126 5.83 19.98 8.05
C GLU A 126 6.73 20.76 7.08
N LYS A 127 7.35 21.86 7.55
CA LYS A 127 8.21 22.66 6.68
C LYS A 127 9.60 22.04 6.57
N PRO A 128 10.17 21.89 5.37
CA PRO A 128 11.57 21.55 5.20
C PRO A 128 12.48 22.68 5.73
N ASP A 129 13.70 22.34 6.11
CA ASP A 129 14.72 23.33 6.49
C ASP A 129 15.49 23.84 5.26
N PHE A 130 15.55 23.04 4.20
CA PHE A 130 16.05 23.43 2.87
C PHE A 130 15.10 22.98 1.76
N GLY A 131 14.93 23.82 0.74
CA GLY A 131 13.98 23.59 -0.35
C GLY A 131 12.56 24.05 -0.02
N SER A 132 11.68 23.99 -1.01
CA SER A 132 10.27 24.36 -0.86
C SER A 132 9.40 23.58 -1.83
N VAL A 133 8.24 23.13 -1.35
CA VAL A 133 7.24 22.43 -2.18
C VAL A 133 6.18 23.43 -2.63
N ASP A 134 5.69 23.28 -3.87
CA ASP A 134 4.64 24.15 -4.39
C ASP A 134 3.34 23.97 -3.59
N THR A 135 2.74 25.08 -3.17
CA THR A 135 1.51 25.13 -2.37
C THR A 135 0.24 25.26 -3.23
N LYS A 136 0.37 25.41 -4.55
CA LYS A 136 -0.78 25.55 -5.46
C LYS A 136 -1.57 24.26 -5.64
N ILE A 137 -0.93 23.11 -5.42
CA ILE A 137 -1.51 21.79 -5.62
C ILE A 137 -2.29 21.40 -4.36
N LYS A 138 -3.51 20.89 -4.52
CA LYS A 138 -4.28 20.37 -3.39
C LYS A 138 -3.79 18.97 -3.05
N ILE A 139 -3.32 18.78 -1.82
CA ILE A 139 -2.83 17.50 -1.32
C ILE A 139 -3.71 17.03 -0.18
N ALA A 140 -4.27 15.83 -0.30
CA ALA A 140 -4.98 15.17 0.79
C ALA A 140 -4.02 14.20 1.49
N TYR A 141 -3.97 14.23 2.82
CA TYR A 141 -3.03 13.44 3.61
C TYR A 141 -3.75 12.55 4.62
N LYS A 142 -3.48 11.24 4.54
CA LYS A 142 -3.86 10.24 5.55
C LYS A 142 -2.63 9.94 6.42
N PRO A 143 -2.67 10.24 7.73
CA PRO A 143 -1.56 9.96 8.63
C PRO A 143 -1.47 8.49 9.05
N GLN A 144 -0.27 8.04 9.42
CA GLN A 144 -0.01 6.68 9.92
C GLN A 144 -0.84 6.37 11.17
N TYR A 145 -0.70 7.19 12.21
CA TYR A 145 -1.42 7.03 13.47
C TYR A 145 -2.79 7.70 13.40
N LEU A 146 -3.83 6.91 13.64
CA LEU A 146 -5.22 7.34 13.70
C LEU A 146 -5.67 7.37 15.16
N SER A 147 -6.36 8.43 15.57
CA SER A 147 -7.07 8.48 16.85
C SER A 147 -8.54 8.15 16.65
N ASN A 148 -9.12 7.39 17.57
CA ASN A 148 -10.54 7.08 17.62
C ASN A 148 -11.26 7.73 18.81
N ASP A 149 -10.62 8.67 19.50
CA ASP A 149 -11.17 9.32 20.71
C ASP A 149 -12.36 10.26 20.43
N ILE A 150 -12.77 10.35 19.17
CA ILE A 150 -13.81 11.26 18.68
C ILE A 150 -15.14 10.50 18.65
N ASP A 151 -16.11 10.97 19.42
CA ASP A 151 -17.47 10.43 19.43
C ASP A 151 -18.34 11.10 18.36
N ILE A 152 -17.99 10.86 17.10
CA ILE A 152 -18.72 11.36 15.93
C ILE A 152 -19.03 10.19 15.01
N ASP A 153 -20.22 10.19 14.44
CA ASP A 153 -20.63 9.20 13.45
C ASP A 153 -19.82 9.29 12.17
N VAL A 154 -19.49 8.14 11.59
CA VAL A 154 -18.68 8.04 10.36
C VAL A 154 -19.24 8.94 9.26
N ILE A 155 -20.55 8.93 9.04
CA ILE A 155 -21.18 9.73 7.97
C ILE A 155 -20.90 11.24 8.10
N SER A 156 -20.81 11.75 9.33
CA SER A 156 -20.53 13.16 9.57
C SER A 156 -19.11 13.53 9.15
N VAL A 157 -18.14 12.63 9.38
CA VAL A 157 -16.75 12.82 8.95
C VAL A 157 -16.62 12.72 7.43
N LEU A 158 -17.31 11.78 6.80
CA LEU A 158 -17.33 11.64 5.34
C LEU A 158 -17.95 12.86 4.66
N ASN A 159 -19.09 13.35 5.17
CA ASN A 159 -19.75 14.55 4.64
C ASN A 159 -18.85 15.80 4.75
N LYS A 160 -18.13 15.93 5.86
CA LYS A 160 -17.16 17.02 6.05
C LYS A 160 -16.02 16.95 5.03
N ALA A 161 -15.48 15.75 4.77
CA ALA A 161 -14.39 15.57 3.82
C ALA A 161 -14.81 15.79 2.37
N ASN A 162 -16.04 15.42 2.01
CA ASN A 162 -16.61 15.64 0.68
C ASN A 162 -17.04 17.09 0.43
N GLU A 163 -17.09 17.93 1.48
CA GLU A 163 -17.69 19.26 1.46
C GLU A 163 -19.17 19.23 0.99
N GLY A 164 -19.88 18.16 1.34
CA GLY A 164 -21.24 17.90 0.88
C GLY A 164 -21.79 16.57 1.37
N LEU A 165 -23.07 16.31 1.08
CA LEU A 165 -23.69 15.03 1.40
C LEU A 165 -23.07 13.91 0.54
N VAL A 166 -22.61 12.85 1.19
CA VAL A 166 -22.07 11.65 0.54
C VAL A 166 -23.19 10.66 0.21
N GLU A 167 -24.18 10.52 1.09
CA GLU A 167 -25.29 9.59 0.86
C GLU A 167 -26.09 9.97 -0.40
N GLY A 168 -26.21 9.05 -1.35
CA GLY A 168 -26.84 9.26 -2.65
C GLY A 168 -25.99 10.04 -3.67
N SER A 169 -24.70 10.31 -3.38
CA SER A 169 -23.79 11.00 -4.30
C SER A 169 -23.02 10.02 -5.19
N GLN A 170 -22.40 10.54 -6.26
CA GLN A 170 -21.51 9.72 -7.10
C GLN A 170 -20.30 9.20 -6.31
N GLU A 171 -19.80 9.99 -5.36
CA GLU A 171 -18.68 9.59 -4.50
C GLU A 171 -19.04 8.41 -3.58
N GLU A 172 -20.31 8.26 -3.17
CA GLU A 172 -20.75 7.06 -2.45
C GLU A 172 -20.58 5.81 -3.31
N GLU A 173 -21.13 5.81 -4.52
CA GLU A 173 -21.05 4.68 -5.46
C GLU A 173 -19.60 4.37 -5.86
N GLN A 174 -18.78 5.41 -6.02
CA GLN A 174 -17.45 5.30 -6.59
C GLN A 174 -16.34 5.04 -5.55
N ILE A 175 -16.51 5.51 -4.32
CA ILE A 175 -15.48 5.45 -3.27
C ILE A 175 -15.95 4.66 -2.05
N VAL A 176 -17.15 4.96 -1.54
CA VAL A 176 -17.63 4.37 -0.28
C VAL A 176 -18.07 2.92 -0.43
N GLU A 177 -18.88 2.63 -1.46
CA GLU A 177 -19.43 1.29 -1.69
C GLU A 177 -18.35 0.24 -2.02
N PRO A 178 -17.36 0.52 -2.89
CA PRO A 178 -16.28 -0.44 -3.19
C PRO A 178 -15.45 -0.82 -1.97
N LEU A 179 -15.32 0.10 -1.00
CA LEU A 179 -14.59 -0.11 0.25
C LEU A 179 -15.49 -0.59 1.41
N LYS A 180 -16.77 -0.89 1.11
CA LYS A 180 -17.75 -1.47 2.03
C LYS A 180 -17.96 -0.62 3.31
N ILE A 181 -17.88 0.71 3.19
CA ILE A 181 -17.99 1.64 4.33
C ILE A 181 -19.44 2.01 4.67
N LYS A 182 -20.39 1.88 3.72
CA LYS A 182 -21.80 2.28 3.89
C LYS A 182 -22.45 1.71 5.16
N LYS A 183 -22.15 0.46 5.50
CA LYS A 183 -22.64 -0.21 6.73
C LYS A 183 -22.15 0.41 8.04
N LEU A 184 -21.17 1.32 7.98
CA LEU A 184 -20.54 1.96 9.15
C LEU A 184 -21.05 3.39 9.37
N TYR A 185 -21.89 3.95 8.50
CA TYR A 185 -22.34 5.35 8.57
C TYR A 185 -22.82 5.80 9.94
N ASN A 186 -23.66 4.97 10.56
CA ASN A 186 -24.28 5.26 11.87
C ASN A 186 -23.46 4.73 13.05
N LYS A 187 -22.23 4.23 12.81
CA LYS A 187 -21.32 3.87 13.89
C LYS A 187 -20.50 5.10 14.28
N SER A 188 -20.31 5.28 15.58
CA SER A 188 -19.34 6.23 16.10
C SER A 188 -17.90 5.76 15.84
N ILE A 189 -17.00 6.70 15.51
CA ILE A 189 -15.58 6.43 15.25
C ILE A 189 -14.90 5.71 16.42
N LYS A 190 -15.26 6.05 17.66
CA LYS A 190 -14.72 5.40 18.87
C LYS A 190 -15.00 3.90 18.95
N ASN A 191 -16.04 3.43 18.27
CA ASN A 191 -16.49 2.04 18.30
C ASN A 191 -15.99 1.22 17.09
N LEU A 192 -15.18 1.82 16.20
CA LEU A 192 -14.63 1.12 15.06
C LEU A 192 -13.46 0.22 15.46
N SER A 193 -13.38 -0.96 14.83
CA SER A 193 -12.16 -1.76 14.85
C SER A 193 -11.02 -1.06 14.11
N GLY A 194 -9.77 -1.47 14.35
CA GLY A 194 -8.61 -0.88 13.68
C GLY A 194 -8.70 -0.92 12.15
N GLY A 195 -9.16 -2.04 11.58
CA GLY A 195 -9.34 -2.17 10.12
C GLY A 195 -10.53 -1.35 9.58
N GLU A 196 -11.63 -1.23 10.33
CA GLU A 196 -12.73 -0.33 9.96
C GLU A 196 -12.29 1.14 9.99
N LEU A 197 -11.60 1.55 11.05
CA LEU A 197 -11.05 2.90 11.21
C LEU A 197 -10.07 3.23 10.08
N GLN A 198 -9.20 2.28 9.73
CA GLN A 198 -8.25 2.43 8.65
C GLN A 198 -8.97 2.67 7.32
N LYS A 199 -9.97 1.85 6.95
CA LYS A 199 -10.73 2.05 5.71
C LYS A 199 -11.50 3.37 5.71
N VAL A 200 -12.10 3.76 6.84
CA VAL A 200 -12.76 5.07 6.98
C VAL A 200 -11.76 6.20 6.76
N SER A 201 -10.54 6.12 7.30
CA SER A 201 -9.51 7.15 7.09
C SER A 201 -9.07 7.28 5.63
N ILE A 202 -8.97 6.15 4.93
CA ILE A 202 -8.64 6.13 3.49
C ILE A 202 -9.76 6.78 2.70
N VAL A 203 -11.02 6.38 2.92
CA VAL A 203 -12.19 6.99 2.24
C VAL A 203 -12.28 8.49 2.53
N THR A 204 -12.10 8.88 3.80
CA THR A 204 -12.10 10.30 4.20
C THR A 204 -11.02 11.09 3.46
N CYS A 205 -9.83 10.52 3.27
CA CYS A 205 -8.76 11.13 2.48
C CYS A 205 -9.15 11.25 1.00
N LEU A 206 -9.65 10.17 0.40
CA LEU A 206 -10.01 10.13 -1.03
C LEU A 206 -11.18 11.05 -1.39
N LEU A 207 -12.10 11.30 -0.45
CA LEU A 207 -13.21 12.25 -0.62
C LEU A 207 -12.75 13.71 -0.65
N GLN A 208 -11.56 14.03 -0.13
CA GLN A 208 -10.99 15.37 -0.28
C GLN A 208 -10.64 15.56 -1.75
N LYS A 209 -11.24 16.55 -2.41
CA LYS A 209 -11.03 16.87 -3.84
C LYS A 209 -9.62 17.43 -4.08
N ALA A 210 -8.64 16.53 -4.07
CA ALA A 210 -7.22 16.79 -4.17
C ALA A 210 -6.65 16.32 -5.53
N ASP A 211 -5.45 16.79 -5.86
CA ASP A 211 -4.71 16.40 -7.05
C ASP A 211 -3.70 15.28 -6.74
N LEU A 212 -3.19 15.28 -5.51
CA LEU A 212 -2.29 14.26 -4.98
C LEU A 212 -2.80 13.73 -3.64
N TYR A 213 -2.83 12.41 -3.49
CA TYR A 213 -3.23 11.72 -2.26
C TYR A 213 -2.00 11.10 -1.60
N ALA A 214 -1.66 11.57 -0.41
CA ALA A 214 -0.55 11.05 0.40
C ALA A 214 -1.09 10.09 1.46
N LEU A 215 -0.77 8.80 1.33
CA LEU A 215 -1.29 7.73 2.18
C LEU A 215 -0.14 7.09 2.97
N ASP A 216 -0.07 7.36 4.27
CA ASP A 216 0.93 6.75 5.16
C ASP A 216 0.36 5.48 5.80
N GLU A 217 0.98 4.35 5.46
CA GLU A 217 0.64 2.97 5.85
C GLU A 217 -0.86 2.65 5.69
N PRO A 218 -1.39 2.67 4.45
CA PRO A 218 -2.78 2.32 4.19
C PRO A 218 -3.11 0.86 4.52
N SER A 219 -2.14 -0.06 4.52
CA SER A 219 -2.35 -1.49 4.82
C SER A 219 -2.49 -1.83 6.30
N ALA A 220 -2.14 -0.90 7.20
CA ALA A 220 -2.08 -1.16 8.63
C ALA A 220 -3.42 -1.67 9.18
N PHE A 221 -3.38 -2.68 10.04
CA PHE A 221 -4.55 -3.34 10.66
C PHE A 221 -5.55 -3.99 9.69
N LEU A 222 -5.31 -3.95 8.37
CA LEU A 222 -6.13 -4.65 7.40
C LEU A 222 -5.71 -6.12 7.30
N ASP A 223 -6.71 -6.99 7.12
CA ASP A 223 -6.47 -8.38 6.74
C ASP A 223 -6.02 -8.48 5.27
N VAL A 224 -5.59 -9.68 4.85
CA VAL A 224 -5.07 -9.92 3.50
C VAL A 224 -6.06 -9.48 2.41
N GLU A 225 -7.36 -9.71 2.61
CA GLU A 225 -8.39 -9.40 1.62
C GLU A 225 -8.59 -7.89 1.49
N ASP A 226 -8.77 -7.20 2.61
CA ASP A 226 -8.95 -5.75 2.64
C ASP A 226 -7.69 -5.03 2.12
N ARG A 227 -6.48 -5.53 2.42
CA ARG A 227 -5.23 -4.98 1.86
C ARG A 227 -5.22 -5.00 0.33
N ILE A 228 -5.48 -6.16 -0.27
CA ILE A 228 -5.50 -6.30 -1.74
C ILE A 228 -6.64 -5.48 -2.35
N ALA A 229 -7.80 -5.45 -1.71
CA ALA A 229 -8.95 -4.67 -2.17
C ALA A 229 -8.67 -3.17 -2.17
N VAL A 230 -8.12 -2.63 -1.07
CA VAL A 230 -7.71 -1.22 -0.93
C VAL A 230 -6.63 -0.87 -1.95
N ALA A 231 -5.60 -1.71 -2.08
CA ALA A 231 -4.51 -1.53 -3.04
C ALA A 231 -5.04 -1.39 -4.48
N LYS A 232 -5.83 -2.37 -4.94
CA LYS A 232 -6.45 -2.34 -6.27
C LYS A 232 -7.45 -1.20 -6.44
N PHE A 233 -8.09 -0.77 -5.36
CA PHE A 233 -8.99 0.37 -5.39
C PHE A 233 -8.21 1.66 -5.62
N ILE A 234 -7.17 1.93 -4.83
CA ILE A 234 -6.34 3.14 -4.96
C ILE A 234 -5.76 3.23 -6.37
N GLN A 235 -5.19 2.15 -6.90
CA GLN A 235 -4.63 2.14 -8.27
C GLN A 235 -5.68 2.43 -9.35
N ARG A 236 -6.89 1.89 -9.21
CA ARG A 236 -7.97 2.18 -10.18
C ARG A 236 -8.47 3.61 -10.02
N PHE A 237 -8.58 4.09 -8.79
CA PHE A 237 -9.00 5.45 -8.48
C PHE A 237 -8.03 6.47 -9.07
N THR A 238 -6.72 6.35 -8.85
CA THR A 238 -5.74 7.29 -9.42
C THR A 238 -5.83 7.36 -10.94
N ARG A 239 -6.02 6.21 -11.61
CA ARG A 239 -6.12 6.14 -13.07
C ARG A 239 -7.43 6.70 -13.60
N SER A 240 -8.57 6.27 -13.05
CA SER A 240 -9.89 6.67 -13.55
C SER A 240 -10.19 8.14 -13.35
N TYR A 241 -9.68 8.75 -12.27
CA TYR A 241 -9.90 10.16 -11.94
C TYR A 241 -8.74 11.06 -12.36
N GLU A 242 -7.73 10.50 -13.03
CA GLU A 242 -6.49 11.18 -13.39
C GLU A 242 -5.86 11.92 -12.19
N LYS A 243 -5.85 11.26 -11.03
CA LYS A 243 -5.25 11.73 -9.78
C LYS A 243 -3.98 10.95 -9.49
N SER A 244 -3.10 11.50 -8.68
CA SER A 244 -1.86 10.81 -8.31
C SER A 244 -1.88 10.42 -6.85
N ALA A 245 -1.12 9.39 -6.48
CA ALA A 245 -0.97 8.98 -5.08
C ALA A 245 0.49 8.76 -4.71
N MET A 246 0.82 9.06 -3.46
CA MET A 246 2.04 8.66 -2.79
C MET A 246 1.68 7.68 -1.68
N ILE A 247 2.34 6.53 -1.66
CA ILE A 247 2.03 5.46 -0.70
C ILE A 247 3.30 5.06 0.03
N ILE A 248 3.27 5.16 1.36
CA ILE A 248 4.26 4.53 2.24
C ILE A 248 3.61 3.27 2.78
N ASP A 249 4.30 2.14 2.67
CA ASP A 249 3.84 0.91 3.32
C ASP A 249 5.04 0.04 3.73
N HIS A 250 4.79 -0.93 4.59
CA HIS A 250 5.75 -1.99 4.94
C HIS A 250 5.55 -3.24 4.08
N ASP A 251 4.37 -3.40 3.51
CA ASP A 251 4.03 -4.52 2.66
C ASP A 251 4.59 -4.29 1.24
N VAL A 252 5.70 -4.95 0.96
CA VAL A 252 6.35 -4.90 -0.36
C VAL A 252 5.44 -5.46 -1.46
N GLN A 253 4.54 -6.41 -1.17
CA GLN A 253 3.59 -6.90 -2.17
C GLN A 253 2.54 -5.86 -2.50
N LEU A 254 2.08 -5.12 -1.50
CA LEU A 254 1.14 -4.03 -1.72
C LEU A 254 1.76 -2.95 -2.58
N LEU A 255 2.98 -2.50 -2.23
CA LEU A 255 3.70 -1.50 -3.03
C LEU A 255 3.99 -2.00 -4.46
N ASP A 256 4.36 -3.27 -4.61
CA ASP A 256 4.53 -3.90 -5.93
C ASP A 256 3.25 -3.87 -6.79
N LEU A 257 2.12 -4.16 -6.15
CA LEU A 257 0.80 -4.24 -6.79
C LEU A 257 0.31 -2.85 -7.24
N VAL A 258 0.50 -1.82 -6.42
CA VAL A 258 -0.09 -0.50 -6.66
C VAL A 258 0.84 0.46 -7.41
N SER A 259 2.14 0.40 -7.17
CA SER A 259 3.07 1.46 -7.57
C SER A 259 3.51 1.32 -9.03
N ASP A 260 3.74 2.47 -9.67
CA ASP A 260 4.29 2.60 -11.02
C ASP A 260 5.78 2.99 -10.98
N SER A 261 6.13 3.88 -10.03
CA SER A 261 7.50 4.25 -9.69
C SER A 261 7.70 4.19 -8.17
N MET A 262 8.95 4.22 -7.73
CA MET A 262 9.26 4.16 -6.30
C MET A 262 10.47 5.03 -5.93
N VAL A 263 10.40 5.63 -4.74
CA VAL A 263 11.53 6.26 -4.04
C VAL A 263 12.09 5.27 -3.03
N ILE A 264 13.42 5.12 -3.01
CA ILE A 264 14.12 4.27 -2.04
C ILE A 264 14.78 5.13 -0.99
N PHE A 265 14.52 4.79 0.28
CA PHE A 265 15.22 5.32 1.43
C PHE A 265 16.37 4.41 1.85
N GLU A 266 17.56 4.99 1.93
CA GLU A 266 18.79 4.38 2.43
C GLU A 266 19.35 5.21 3.59
N GLY A 267 20.21 4.63 4.43
CA GLY A 267 20.83 5.32 5.56
C GLY A 267 20.83 4.50 6.84
N THR A 268 21.09 5.17 7.96
CA THR A 268 21.13 4.54 9.28
C THR A 268 19.89 4.91 10.08
N PRO A 269 19.02 3.94 10.44
CA PRO A 269 17.78 4.18 11.18
C PRO A 269 17.98 5.05 12.42
N GLY A 270 17.21 6.14 12.51
CA GLY A 270 17.26 7.08 13.64
C GLY A 270 18.43 8.07 13.61
N ILE A 271 19.36 7.98 12.66
CA ILE A 271 20.50 8.90 12.51
C ILE A 271 20.39 9.72 11.23
N ASN A 272 20.32 9.05 10.07
CA ASN A 272 20.16 9.73 8.80
C ASN A 272 19.38 8.90 7.78
N GLY A 273 18.71 9.61 6.88
CA GLY A 273 18.01 9.03 5.74
C GLY A 273 18.33 9.81 4.47
N HIS A 274 18.47 9.08 3.38
CA HIS A 274 18.62 9.60 2.03
C HIS A 274 17.55 8.99 1.14
N ALA A 275 16.70 9.82 0.56
CA ALA A 275 15.66 9.40 -0.37
C ALA A 275 16.12 9.66 -1.80
N SER A 276 16.09 8.62 -2.64
CA SER A 276 16.40 8.76 -4.06
C SER A 276 15.37 9.61 -4.79
N SER A 277 15.72 10.07 -5.98
CA SER A 277 14.71 10.47 -6.98
C SER A 277 13.76 9.29 -7.29
N PRO A 278 12.52 9.56 -7.76
CA PRO A 278 11.61 8.51 -8.23
C PRO A 278 12.24 7.69 -9.35
N LEU A 279 12.31 6.38 -9.15
CA LEU A 279 12.84 5.42 -10.12
C LEU A 279 11.72 4.51 -10.64
N PRO A 280 11.81 3.98 -11.86
CA PRO A 280 10.85 3.00 -12.37
C PRO A 280 10.78 1.77 -11.45
N LYS A 281 9.58 1.23 -11.21
CA LYS A 281 9.36 0.10 -10.27
C LYS A 281 10.38 -1.03 -10.41
N VAL A 282 10.67 -1.49 -11.63
CA VAL A 282 11.59 -2.61 -11.87
C VAL A 282 13.00 -2.28 -11.38
N GLU A 283 13.48 -1.08 -11.66
CA GLU A 283 14.80 -0.62 -11.22
C GLU A 283 14.83 -0.46 -9.69
N SER A 284 13.80 0.16 -9.13
CA SER A 284 13.71 0.39 -7.69
C SER A 284 13.67 -0.92 -6.90
N MET A 285 12.83 -1.86 -7.33
CA MET A 285 12.70 -3.17 -6.71
C MET A 285 14.00 -3.98 -6.81
N ASN A 286 14.68 -3.95 -7.96
CA ASN A 286 15.98 -4.58 -8.10
C ASN A 286 17.02 -4.01 -7.13
N LYS A 287 17.10 -2.67 -7.03
CA LYS A 287 18.05 -2.00 -6.12
C LYS A 287 17.73 -2.30 -4.65
N PHE A 288 16.46 -2.23 -4.26
CA PHE A 288 16.01 -2.51 -2.90
C PHE A 288 16.23 -3.97 -2.50
N LEU A 289 15.84 -4.93 -3.35
CA LEU A 289 16.00 -6.35 -3.05
C LEU A 289 17.46 -6.79 -3.03
N LYS A 290 18.29 -6.18 -3.88
CA LYS A 290 19.75 -6.36 -3.85
C LYS A 290 20.37 -5.92 -2.53
N SER A 291 19.93 -4.79 -1.95
CA SER A 291 20.45 -4.33 -0.65
C SER A 291 20.07 -5.27 0.50
N LEU A 292 18.94 -5.97 0.37
CA LEU A 292 18.50 -7.01 1.32
C LEU A 292 19.10 -8.39 1.03
N ASN A 293 19.78 -8.57 -0.11
CA ASN A 293 20.26 -9.88 -0.60
C ASN A 293 19.14 -10.93 -0.76
N ILE A 294 17.92 -10.49 -1.08
CA ILE A 294 16.73 -11.32 -1.27
C ILE A 294 16.32 -11.29 -2.75
N THR A 295 15.84 -12.40 -3.30
CA THR A 295 15.35 -12.46 -4.69
C THR A 295 13.87 -12.76 -4.76
N PHE A 296 13.16 -12.07 -5.66
CA PHE A 296 11.72 -12.19 -5.88
C PHE A 296 11.41 -12.78 -7.24
N ARG A 297 10.35 -13.56 -7.30
CA ARG A 297 9.77 -14.09 -8.55
C ARG A 297 8.25 -13.99 -8.52
N ARG A 298 7.64 -14.18 -9.69
CA ARG A 298 6.20 -14.40 -9.83
C ARG A 298 5.83 -15.86 -9.64
N ASP A 299 4.76 -16.11 -8.88
CA ASP A 299 4.09 -17.40 -8.89
C ASP A 299 3.38 -17.61 -10.23
N GLU A 300 3.51 -18.80 -10.82
CA GLU A 300 2.99 -19.12 -12.16
C GLU A 300 1.48 -18.95 -12.27
N LYS A 301 0.74 -19.25 -11.20
CA LYS A 301 -0.73 -19.26 -11.19
C LYS A 301 -1.31 -17.91 -10.79
N SER A 302 -0.83 -17.36 -9.68
CA SER A 302 -1.40 -16.16 -9.05
C SER A 302 -0.71 -14.87 -9.47
N GLN A 303 0.46 -14.95 -10.13
CA GLN A 303 1.34 -13.81 -10.45
C GLN A 303 1.78 -12.99 -9.23
N ARG A 304 1.57 -13.54 -8.01
CA ARG A 304 1.97 -12.87 -6.78
C ARG A 304 3.49 -12.83 -6.66
N PRO A 305 4.05 -11.80 -6.01
CA PRO A 305 5.45 -11.81 -5.60
C PRO A 305 5.73 -12.95 -4.64
N ARG A 306 6.87 -13.59 -4.82
CA ARG A 306 7.35 -14.69 -3.99
C ARG A 306 8.84 -14.59 -3.76
N VAL A 307 9.24 -14.62 -2.50
CA VAL A 307 10.64 -14.71 -2.09
C VAL A 307 11.18 -16.10 -2.42
N ASN A 308 12.37 -16.17 -3.02
CA ASN A 308 13.08 -17.43 -3.13
C ASN A 308 13.75 -17.78 -1.79
N LYS A 309 13.70 -19.05 -1.41
CA LYS A 309 14.49 -19.54 -0.27
C LYS A 309 15.98 -19.32 -0.56
N GLU A 310 16.70 -18.87 0.46
CA GLU A 310 18.13 -18.56 0.37
C GLU A 310 18.92 -19.77 -0.18
N ASN A 311 19.88 -19.51 -1.06
CA ASN A 311 20.74 -20.54 -1.67
C ASN A 311 20.02 -21.58 -2.54
N SER A 312 18.72 -21.43 -2.80
CA SER A 312 18.01 -22.25 -3.78
C SER A 312 18.57 -22.06 -5.19
N ARG A 313 18.32 -23.04 -6.08
CA ARG A 313 18.79 -22.97 -7.48
C ARG A 313 18.37 -21.66 -8.15
N LEU A 314 17.12 -21.24 -7.96
CA LEU A 314 16.59 -20.02 -8.56
C LEU A 314 17.20 -18.76 -7.93
N ASP A 315 17.36 -18.70 -6.60
CA ASP A 315 18.03 -17.58 -5.92
C ASP A 315 19.45 -17.35 -6.48
N LYS A 316 20.21 -18.43 -6.68
CA LYS A 316 21.57 -18.38 -7.24
C LYS A 316 21.60 -17.86 -8.69
N ILE A 317 20.66 -18.30 -9.53
CA ILE A 317 20.56 -17.85 -10.92
C ILE A 317 20.23 -16.36 -10.97
N GLN A 318 19.21 -15.94 -10.23
CA GLN A 318 18.78 -14.54 -10.15
C GLN A 318 19.91 -13.60 -9.68
N LYS A 319 20.64 -13.99 -8.63
CA LYS A 319 21.80 -13.25 -8.12
C LYS A 319 22.94 -13.18 -9.13
N ALA A 320 23.23 -14.28 -9.84
CA ALA A 320 24.26 -14.30 -10.88
C ALA A 320 23.93 -13.38 -12.06
N GLU A 321 22.65 -13.27 -12.42
CA GLU A 321 22.14 -12.38 -13.47
C GLU A 321 21.97 -10.93 -12.99
N SER A 322 22.19 -10.64 -11.70
CA SER A 322 21.86 -9.35 -11.07
C SER A 322 20.39 -8.92 -11.25
N ASN A 323 19.48 -9.89 -11.43
CA ASN A 323 18.05 -9.66 -11.53
C ASN A 323 17.36 -10.22 -10.29
N PHE A 324 17.08 -9.34 -9.33
CA PHE A 324 16.48 -9.65 -8.03
C PHE A 324 14.95 -9.56 -8.05
N TYR A 325 14.34 -9.09 -9.14
CA TYR A 325 12.91 -8.86 -9.25
C TYR A 325 12.39 -9.29 -10.62
N TYR A 326 11.68 -10.43 -10.64
CA TYR A 326 10.87 -10.92 -11.75
C TYR A 326 9.39 -10.73 -11.46
#